data_AF-A0A0F9DDD0-F1
#
_entry.id   AF-A0A0F9DDD0-F1
#
_cell.length_a   1.000
_cell.length_b   1.000
_cell.length_c   1.000
_cell.angle_alpha   90.00
_cell.angle_beta   90.00
_cell.angle_gamma   90.00
#
_symmetry.space_group_name_H-M   'P 1'
#
loop_
_entity.id
_entity.type
_entity.pdbx_description
1 polymer ?
#
loop_
_entity_poly.entity_id
_entity_poly.type
_entity_poly.pdbx_seq_one_letter_code
_entity_poly.pdbx_strand_id
1 'polypeptide(L)' 'MTSPYTSRFWKKNWDNYVNDLKPEEYETTITDLIKPTFKDFPNVMALEYFGLEMTFAELDKYSNQFANM' A
#
# COMPACT_ATOMS: atom_id res chain seq x y z
N MET A 1 -1.05 -4.96 38.07
CA MET A 1 -0.35 -4.67 36.81
C MET A 1 -1.38 -4.19 35.81
N THR A 2 -1.28 -2.95 35.35
CA THR A 2 -2.19 -2.40 34.34
C THR A 2 -1.82 -3.01 32.99
N SER A 3 -2.78 -3.63 32.31
CA SER A 3 -2.55 -4.23 30.99
C SER A 3 -1.99 -3.17 30.02
N PRO A 4 -0.92 -3.45 29.26
CA PRO A 4 -0.38 -2.50 28.27
C PRO A 4 -1.38 -2.16 27.15
N TYR A 5 -2.48 -2.92 27.04
CA TYR A 5 -3.55 -2.70 26.08
C TYR A 5 -4.61 -1.68 26.53
N THR A 6 -4.58 -1.22 27.79
CA THR A 6 -5.55 -0.23 28.30
C THR A 6 -5.39 1.13 27.60
N SER A 7 -4.18 1.47 27.12
CA SER A 7 -3.88 2.72 26.40
C SER A 7 -3.68 2.54 24.87
N ARG A 8 -3.65 1.29 24.37
CA ARG A 8 -3.44 0.95 22.95
C ARG A 8 -4.30 -0.24 22.53
N PHE A 9 -5.62 -0.09 22.63
CA PHE A 9 -6.58 -1.17 22.37
C PHE A 9 -6.48 -1.75 20.96
N TRP A 10 -5.99 -0.97 19.98
CA TRP A 10 -5.75 -1.40 18.60
C TRP A 10 -4.59 -2.38 18.42
N LYS A 11 -3.71 -2.52 19.43
CA LYS A 11 -2.65 -3.56 19.47
C LYS A 11 -3.12 -4.87 20.09
N LYS A 12 -4.39 -4.95 20.53
CA LYS A 12 -4.94 -6.16 21.12
C LYS A 12 -5.08 -7.22 20.03
N ASN A 13 -4.24 -8.25 20.10
CA ASN A 13 -4.33 -9.43 19.26
C ASN A 13 -4.85 -10.61 20.08
N TRP A 14 -5.60 -11.51 19.43
CA TRP A 14 -6.10 -12.76 20.02
C TRP A 14 -5.21 -13.96 19.63
N ASP A 15 -4.30 -13.77 18.68
CA ASP A 15 -3.32 -14.75 18.25
C ASP A 15 -1.95 -14.45 18.88
N ASN A 16 -1.39 -15.44 19.58
CA ASN A 16 -0.09 -15.35 20.24
C ASN A 16 1.09 -15.41 19.26
N TYR A 17 0.86 -15.83 18.01
CA TYR A 17 1.88 -15.94 16.98
C TYR A 17 1.97 -14.69 16.10
N VAL A 18 1.02 -13.76 16.22
CA VAL A 18 0.99 -12.53 15.44
C VAL A 18 1.57 -11.39 16.27
N ASN A 19 2.82 -11.05 15.96
CA ASN A 19 3.49 -9.89 16.51
C ASN A 19 3.09 -8.63 15.71
N ASP A 20 3.13 -7.47 16.39
CA ASP A 20 3.01 -6.19 15.69
C ASP A 20 4.13 -6.07 14.65
N LEU A 21 3.78 -5.55 13.47
CA LEU A 21 4.76 -5.14 12.47
C LEU A 21 5.68 -4.07 13.07
N LYS A 22 6.93 -4.01 12.60
CA LYS A 22 7.82 -2.91 12.99
C LYS A 22 7.29 -1.60 12.41
N PRO A 23 7.38 -0.47 13.12
CA PRO A 23 6.97 0.83 12.59
C PRO A 23 7.56 1.12 11.20
N GLU A 24 8.82 0.73 10.97
CA GLU A 24 9.49 0.87 9.68
C GLU A 24 8.78 0.16 8.50
N GLU A 25 7.98 -0.86 8.78
CA GLU A 25 7.26 -1.65 7.76
C GLU A 25 5.88 -1.08 7.42
N TYR A 26 5.29 -0.23 8.27
CA TYR A 26 3.92 0.28 8.08
C TYR A 26 3.78 1.80 8.24
N GLU A 27 4.76 2.52 8.80
CA GLU A 27 4.81 3.99 8.89
C GLU A 27 5.22 4.58 7.53
N THR A 28 4.44 4.24 6.51
CA THR A 28 4.63 4.65 5.12
C THR A 28 3.27 4.84 4.47
N THR A 29 3.24 5.50 3.32
CA THR A 29 2.01 5.67 2.56
C THR A 29 1.87 4.57 1.53
N ILE A 30 0.64 4.20 1.17
CA ILE A 30 0.39 3.26 0.07
C ILE A 30 1.09 3.74 -1.21
N THR A 31 1.07 5.05 -1.46
CA THR A 31 1.74 5.67 -2.61
C THR A 31 3.25 5.46 -2.58
N ASP A 32 3.91 5.59 -1.43
CA ASP A 32 5.35 5.36 -1.32
C ASP A 32 5.71 3.88 -1.49
N LEU A 33 4.87 2.97 -0.99
CA LEU A 33 5.06 1.53 -1.15
C LEU A 33 4.99 1.08 -2.60
N ILE A 34 4.07 1.64 -3.40
CA ILE A 34 3.86 1.20 -4.79
C ILE A 34 4.76 1.91 -5.79
N LYS A 35 5.26 3.11 -5.48
CA LYS A 35 6.05 3.96 -6.40
C LYS A 35 7.22 3.25 -7.10
N PRO A 36 8.02 2.38 -6.43
CA PRO A 36 9.09 1.64 -7.09
C PRO A 36 8.60 0.78 -8.23
N THR A 37 7.45 0.11 -8.09
CA THR A 37 6.87 -0.76 -9.13
C THR A 37 6.58 0.02 -10.41
N PHE A 38 6.02 1.23 -10.29
CA PHE A 38 5.72 2.09 -11.43
C PHE A 38 6.99 2.57 -12.15
N LYS A 39 8.08 2.78 -11.40
CA LYS A 39 9.37 3.22 -11.94
C LYS A 39 10.16 2.07 -12.59
N ASP A 40 10.18 0.91 -11.95
CA ASP A 40 11.06 -0.20 -12.33
C ASP A 40 10.40 -1.08 -13.42
N PHE A 41 9.07 -1.10 -13.50
CA PHE A 41 8.31 -1.93 -14.45
C PHE A 41 7.31 -1.13 -15.30
N PRO A 42 7.70 -0.02 -15.94
CA PRO A 42 6.76 0.90 -16.59
C PRO A 42 5.99 0.25 -17.76
N ASN A 43 6.60 -0.72 -18.45
CA ASN A 43 6.02 -1.38 -19.63
C ASN A 43 5.28 -2.68 -19.30
N VAL A 44 5.20 -3.06 -18.02
CA VAL A 44 4.43 -4.25 -17.60
C VAL A 44 2.96 -3.87 -17.50
N MET A 45 2.09 -4.79 -17.93
CA MET A 45 0.64 -4.65 -17.77
C MET A 45 0.28 -4.54 -16.28
N ALA A 46 -0.39 -3.46 -15.90
CA ALA A 46 -0.81 -3.17 -14.53
C ALA A 46 -2.27 -3.59 -14.27
N LEU A 47 -3.15 -3.40 -15.25
CA LEU A 47 -4.54 -3.83 -15.18
C LEU A 47 -5.11 -4.14 -16.57
N GLU A 48 -6.11 -5.00 -16.59
CA GLU A 48 -6.95 -5.31 -17.74
C GLU A 48 -8.42 -5.19 -17.34
N TYR A 49 -9.23 -4.53 -18.17
CA TYR A 49 -10.67 -4.43 -17.98
C TYR A 49 -11.40 -4.37 -19.33
N PHE A 50 -12.22 -5.39 -19.64
CA PHE A 50 -13.01 -5.47 -20.88
C PHE A 50 -12.17 -5.27 -22.16
N GLY A 51 -10.98 -5.87 -22.23
CA GLY A 51 -10.07 -5.73 -23.37
C GLY A 51 -9.33 -4.39 -23.43
N LEU A 52 -9.51 -3.53 -22.43
CA LEU A 52 -8.60 -2.42 -22.19
C LEU A 52 -7.45 -2.93 -21.33
N GLU A 53 -6.25 -2.93 -21.91
CA GLU A 53 -5.00 -3.20 -21.20
C GLU A 53 -4.32 -1.87 -20.89
N MET A 54 -3.75 -1.75 -19.69
CA MET A 54 -3.03 -0.56 -19.28
C MET A 54 -1.74 -0.95 -18.58
N THR A 55 -0.64 -0.35 -19.00
CA THR A 55 0.69 -0.50 -18.39
C THR A 55 0.83 0.32 -17.11
N PHE A 56 1.84 0.03 -16.29
CA PHE A 56 2.14 0.87 -15.11
C PHE A 56 2.41 2.33 -15.49
N ALA A 57 3.10 2.60 -16.60
CA ALA A 57 3.35 3.96 -17.07
C ALA A 57 2.07 4.73 -17.42
N GLU A 58 1.11 4.06 -18.07
CA GLU A 58 -0.18 4.67 -18.41
C GLU A 58 -1.04 4.91 -17.18
N LEU A 59 -1.06 3.96 -16.25
CA LEU A 59 -1.76 4.11 -14.99
C LEU A 59 -1.21 5.26 -14.15
N ASP A 60 0.11 5.44 -14.08
CA ASP A 60 0.74 6.59 -13.42
C ASP A 60 0.30 7.90 -14.08
N LYS A 61 0.35 7.97 -15.40
CA LYS A 61 -0.05 9.17 -16.15
C LYS A 61 -1.52 9.54 -15.88
N TYR A 62 -2.43 8.57 -15.97
CA TYR A 62 -3.86 8.84 -15.79
C TYR A 62 -4.24 9.16 -14.35
N SER A 63 -3.63 8.48 -13.38
CA SER A 63 -3.88 8.78 -11.96
C SER A 63 -3.38 10.17 -11.58
N ASN A 64 -2.19 10.57 -12.04
CA ASN A 64 -1.69 11.93 -11.83
C ASN A 64 -2.53 12.98 -12.57
N GLN A 65 -3.02 12.68 -13.78
CA GLN A 65 -3.93 13.58 -14.48
C GLN A 65 -5.22 13.78 -13.68
N PHE A 66 -5.81 12.70 -13.16
CA PHE A 66 -7.03 12.75 -12.35
C PHE A 66 -6.82 13.50 -11.03
N ALA A 67 -5.70 13.27 -10.35
CA ALA A 67 -5.39 13.91 -9.07
C ALA A 67 -5.17 15.44 -9.18
N ASN A 68 -4.80 15.94 -10.36
CA ASN A 68 -4.54 17.36 -10.62
C ASN A 68 -5.67 18.06 -11.40
N MET A 69 -6.86 17.46 -11.47
CA MET A 69 -8.06 18.07 -12.09
C MET A 69 -8.64 19.23 -11.28
#